data_AF-A0A9W7AHJ1-F1
#
_entry.id   AF-A0A9W7AHJ1-F1
#
_cell.length_a   1.000
_cell.length_b   1.000
_cell.length_c   1.000
_cell.angle_alpha   90.00
_cell.angle_beta   90.00
_cell.angle_gamma   90.00
#
_symmetry.space_group_name_H-M   'P 1'
#
loop_
_entity.id
_entity.type
_entity.pdbx_description
1 polymer ?
#
loop_
_entity_poly.entity_id
_entity_poly.type
_entity_poly.pdbx_seq_one_letter_code
_entity_poly.pdbx_strand_id
1 'polypeptide(L)'
;MRVAAEEFYKALGIPFRVVCLVSGELNDAAIKKYDLEGWFPGQNAYRELVSCSNCTDYQSRAMETRYGIKKQGQATASYCHFLNSTLCATGRGICAILENHQTEENGGGVIVPECLRPYMGGKDFLPFVRGPMELSKGEKGKGKVKKGKVAQKAKEADEPPKPPAK
;
A
#
# COMPACT_ATOMS: atom_id res chain seq x y z
N MET A 1 -9.60 6.09 10.77
CA MET A 1 -8.67 5.09 10.21
C MET A 1 -7.96 5.61 8.97
N ARG A 2 -8.67 5.86 7.85
CA ARG A 2 -8.06 6.40 6.62
C ARG A 2 -7.19 7.65 6.83
N VAL A 3 -7.73 8.67 7.51
CA VAL A 3 -6.99 9.93 7.78
C VAL A 3 -5.69 9.70 8.57
N ALA A 4 -5.69 8.79 9.54
CA ALA A 4 -4.49 8.47 10.31
C ALA A 4 -3.40 7.82 9.44
N ALA A 5 -3.79 6.97 8.48
CA ALA A 5 -2.85 6.42 7.50
C ALA A 5 -2.31 7.50 6.54
N GLU A 6 -3.15 8.43 6.11
CA GLU A 6 -2.71 9.57 5.28
C GLU A 6 -1.71 10.46 6.01
N GLU A 7 -1.99 10.81 7.28
CA GLU A 7 -1.08 11.59 8.11
C GLU A 7 0.25 10.87 8.33
N PHE A 8 0.22 9.55 8.54
CA PHE A 8 1.42 8.74 8.66
C PHE A 8 2.30 8.80 7.40
N TYR A 9 1.73 8.59 6.20
CA TYR A 9 2.51 8.64 4.95
C TYR A 9 2.89 10.07 4.53
N LYS A 10 2.11 11.09 4.90
CA LYS A 10 2.50 12.51 4.77
C LYS A 10 3.73 12.81 5.62
N ALA A 11 3.77 12.35 6.87
CA ALA A 11 4.92 12.53 7.76
C ALA A 11 6.19 11.82 7.24
N LEU A 12 6.04 10.72 6.51
CA LEU A 12 7.14 10.03 5.83
C LEU A 12 7.56 10.68 4.51
N GLY A 13 6.84 11.71 4.03
CA GLY A 13 7.11 12.35 2.74
C GLY A 13 6.87 11.44 1.54
N ILE A 14 5.96 10.47 1.64
CA ILE A 14 5.64 9.56 0.53
C ILE A 14 4.44 10.12 -0.24
N PRO A 15 4.55 10.41 -1.55
CA PRO A 15 3.41 10.80 -2.35
C PRO A 15 2.45 9.62 -2.50
N PHE A 16 1.14 9.87 -2.42
CA PHE A 16 0.13 8.82 -2.56
C PHE A 16 -1.17 9.34 -3.15
N ARG A 17 -2.02 8.41 -3.56
CA ARG A 17 -3.44 8.65 -3.85
C ARG A 17 -4.32 7.77 -2.99
N VAL A 18 -5.54 8.22 -2.76
CA VAL A 18 -6.58 7.45 -2.08
C VAL A 18 -7.56 6.94 -3.12
N VAL A 19 -7.78 5.64 -3.15
CA VAL A 19 -8.69 4.98 -4.08
C VAL A 19 -9.84 4.34 -3.30
N CYS A 20 -11.07 4.60 -3.71
CA CYS A 20 -12.23 3.84 -3.23
C CYS A 20 -12.40 2.63 -4.14
N LEU A 21 -12.36 1.42 -3.57
CA LEU A 21 -12.51 0.22 -4.39
C LEU A 21 -13.92 0.08 -4.96
N VAL A 22 -13.99 -0.47 -6.17
CA VAL A 22 -15.23 -0.86 -6.82
C VAL A 22 -15.86 -2.06 -6.13
N SER A 23 -17.17 -2.23 -6.24
CA SER A 23 -17.90 -3.28 -5.52
C SER A 23 -17.42 -4.71 -5.82
N GLY A 24 -16.91 -4.97 -7.03
CA GLY A 24 -16.40 -6.29 -7.43
C GLY A 24 -15.05 -6.68 -6.79
N GLU A 25 -14.31 -5.70 -6.25
CA GLU A 25 -13.01 -5.91 -5.59
C GLU A 25 -13.15 -5.92 -4.04
N LEU A 26 -14.36 -5.75 -3.52
CA LEU A 26 -14.63 -5.87 -2.09
C LEU A 26 -14.66 -7.34 -1.70
N ASN A 27 -14.05 -7.67 -0.56
CA ASN A 27 -14.24 -8.98 0.07
C ASN A 27 -15.59 -9.02 0.81
N ASP A 28 -16.10 -10.23 1.07
CA ASP A 28 -17.44 -10.45 1.64
C ASP A 28 -17.74 -9.64 2.90
N ALA A 29 -16.72 -9.38 3.73
CA ALA A 29 -16.88 -8.66 4.98
C ALA A 29 -16.94 -7.13 4.82
N ALA A 30 -16.44 -6.53 3.74
CA ALA A 30 -16.28 -5.08 3.63
C ALA A 30 -17.47 -4.42 2.91
N ILE A 31 -18.12 -3.45 3.57
CA ILE A 31 -19.15 -2.61 2.94
C ILE A 31 -18.53 -1.45 2.13
N LYS A 32 -17.34 -1.01 2.56
CA LYS A 32 -16.57 0.04 1.89
C LYS A 32 -15.10 -0.10 2.24
N LYS A 33 -14.25 -0.05 1.22
CA LYS A 33 -12.80 -0.15 1.35
C LYS A 33 -12.10 1.00 0.62
N TYR A 34 -11.09 1.55 1.27
CA TYR A 34 -10.19 2.55 0.72
C TYR A 34 -8.76 2.04 0.74
N ASP A 35 -8.09 2.13 -0.40
CA ASP A 35 -6.67 1.82 -0.49
C ASP A 35 -5.87 3.13 -0.63
N LEU A 36 -4.77 3.21 0.12
CA LEU A 36 -3.77 4.25 -0.05
C LEU A 36 -2.65 3.63 -0.88
N GLU A 37 -2.50 4.15 -2.08
CA GLU A 37 -1.49 3.69 -3.01
C GLU A 37 -0.35 4.72 -3.05
N GLY A 38 0.83 4.30 -2.62
CA GLY A 38 2.04 5.11 -2.68
C GLY A 38 2.59 5.18 -4.09
N TRP A 39 3.19 6.31 -4.44
CA TRP A 39 3.92 6.49 -5.69
C TRP A 39 5.33 5.91 -5.59
N PHE A 40 5.71 5.09 -6.55
CA PHE A 40 7.02 4.47 -6.65
C PHE A 40 7.74 4.99 -7.90
N PRO A 41 8.65 5.97 -7.76
CA PRO A 41 9.26 6.64 -8.92
C PRO A 41 10.13 5.72 -9.77
N GLY A 42 10.83 4.74 -9.18
CA GLY A 42 11.64 3.77 -9.92
C GLY A 42 10.78 2.79 -10.72
N GLN A 43 9.57 2.49 -10.23
CA GLN A 43 8.59 1.64 -10.92
C GLN A 43 7.64 2.41 -11.84
N ASN A 44 7.62 3.75 -11.73
CA ASN A 44 6.67 4.64 -12.40
C ASN A 44 5.20 4.19 -12.23
N ALA A 45 4.83 3.81 -11.01
CA ALA A 45 3.51 3.25 -10.72
C ALA A 45 3.06 3.54 -9.29
N TYR A 46 1.74 3.52 -9.10
CA TYR A 46 1.12 3.45 -7.78
C TYR A 46 1.08 1.99 -7.28
N ARG A 47 1.41 1.77 -6.01
CA ARG A 47 1.33 0.45 -5.34
C ARG A 47 0.62 0.59 -4.01
N GLU A 48 -0.24 -0.37 -3.70
CA GLU A 48 -0.97 -0.42 -2.44
C GLU A 48 0.01 -0.48 -1.25
N LEU A 49 -0.16 0.43 -0.30
CA LEU A 49 0.55 0.44 0.98
C LEU A 49 -0.38 0.15 2.16
N VAL A 50 -1.61 0.64 2.08
CA VAL A 50 -2.64 0.52 3.12
C VAL A 50 -3.96 0.13 2.50
N SER A 51 -4.70 -0.71 3.23
CA SER A 51 -6.11 -0.99 3.01
C SER A 51 -6.89 -0.62 4.27
N CYS A 52 -7.99 0.12 4.12
CA CYS A 52 -8.90 0.52 5.19
C CYS A 52 -10.32 0.04 4.89
N SER A 53 -10.87 -0.84 5.72
CA SER A 53 -12.19 -1.44 5.51
C SER A 53 -13.13 -1.16 6.66
N ASN A 54 -14.38 -0.80 6.32
CA ASN A 54 -15.50 -0.87 7.26
C ASN A 54 -16.24 -2.19 7.01
N CYS A 55 -16.35 -3.01 8.05
CA CYS A 55 -17.01 -4.32 7.98
C CYS A 55 -18.37 -4.35 8.68
N THR A 56 -18.83 -3.19 9.16
CA THR A 56 -20.05 -3.04 9.96
C THR A 56 -20.17 -4.18 10.98
N ASP A 57 -21.30 -4.87 11.02
CA ASP A 57 -21.52 -5.96 11.97
C ASP A 57 -21.16 -7.35 11.42
N TYR A 58 -20.67 -7.47 10.18
CA TYR A 58 -20.42 -8.77 9.52
C TYR A 58 -19.57 -9.71 10.37
N GLN A 59 -18.40 -9.23 10.80
CA GLN A 59 -17.48 -9.99 11.65
C GLN A 59 -17.99 -10.14 13.08
N SER A 60 -18.61 -9.10 13.61
CA SER A 60 -19.11 -9.08 15.00
C SER A 60 -20.27 -10.06 15.23
N ARG A 61 -21.09 -10.33 14.21
CA ARG A 61 -22.15 -11.35 14.25
C ARG A 61 -21.57 -12.75 14.38
N ALA A 62 -20.57 -13.07 13.55
CA ALA A 62 -19.88 -14.36 13.61
C ALA A 62 -19.18 -14.61 14.97
N MET A 63 -18.72 -13.54 15.62
CA MET A 63 -18.05 -13.59 16.92
C MET A 63 -18.97 -13.35 18.13
N GLU A 64 -20.28 -13.16 17.92
CA GLU A 64 -21.23 -12.80 18.98
C GLU A 64 -20.82 -11.57 19.82
N THR A 65 -20.15 -10.59 19.19
CA THR A 65 -19.77 -9.33 19.84
C THR A 65 -20.93 -8.34 19.83
N ARG A 66 -21.71 -8.35 20.91
CA ARG A 66 -22.97 -7.60 21.02
C ARG A 66 -22.75 -6.18 21.52
N TYR A 67 -23.60 -5.28 21.03
CA TYR A 67 -23.77 -3.94 21.55
C TYR A 67 -24.89 -3.93 22.59
N GLY A 68 -24.51 -3.75 23.87
CA GLY A 68 -25.35 -4.02 25.04
C GLY A 68 -26.51 -3.06 25.32
N ILE A 69 -26.84 -2.13 24.41
CA ILE A 69 -27.97 -1.22 24.62
C ILE A 69 -29.27 -1.91 24.20
N LYS A 70 -30.02 -2.43 25.17
CA LYS A 70 -31.37 -2.94 24.96
C LYS A 70 -32.35 -1.77 24.90
N LYS A 71 -32.80 -1.38 23.71
CA LYS A 71 -33.98 -0.52 23.59
C LYS A 71 -35.23 -1.32 23.93
N GLN A 72 -36.18 -0.71 24.64
CA GLN A 72 -37.44 -1.34 25.01
C GLN A 72 -38.18 -1.78 23.73
N GLY A 73 -38.50 -3.07 23.59
CA GLY A 73 -39.14 -3.64 22.40
C GLY A 73 -38.20 -4.14 21.30
N GLN A 74 -36.87 -4.10 21.48
CA GLN A 74 -35.93 -4.61 20.48
C GLN A 74 -35.82 -6.15 20.57
N ALA A 75 -36.40 -6.85 19.59
CA ALA A 75 -36.41 -8.31 19.53
C ALA A 75 -35.07 -8.93 19.10
N THR A 76 -34.25 -8.17 18.36
CA THR A 76 -32.97 -8.65 17.80
C THR A 76 -31.78 -8.06 18.55
N ALA A 77 -30.72 -8.87 18.72
CA ALA A 77 -29.47 -8.41 19.27
C ALA A 77 -28.83 -7.35 18.34
N SER A 78 -28.38 -6.25 18.92
CA SER A 78 -27.52 -5.27 18.22
C SER A 78 -26.07 -5.71 18.34
N TYR A 79 -25.27 -5.47 17.29
CA TYR A 79 -23.88 -5.90 17.21
C TYR A 79 -22.95 -4.70 16.99
N CYS A 80 -21.71 -4.81 17.45
CA CYS A 80 -20.72 -3.76 17.29
C CYS A 80 -20.28 -3.62 15.83
N HIS A 81 -19.96 -2.40 15.39
CA HIS A 81 -19.32 -2.22 14.09
C HIS A 81 -17.81 -2.43 14.19
N PHE A 82 -17.26 -3.30 13.36
CA PHE A 82 -15.83 -3.51 13.24
C PHE A 82 -15.28 -2.83 11.99
N LEU A 83 -14.10 -2.26 12.17
CA LEU A 83 -13.33 -1.67 11.12
C LEU A 83 -11.86 -2.09 11.30
N ASN A 84 -11.14 -2.24 10.19
CA ASN A 84 -9.73 -2.61 10.21
C ASN A 84 -8.94 -1.76 9.20
N SER A 85 -7.66 -1.54 9.50
CA SER A 85 -6.78 -0.74 8.66
C SER A 85 -5.33 -1.12 8.90
N THR A 86 -4.57 -1.27 7.81
CA THR A 86 -3.11 -1.35 7.87
C THR A 86 -2.56 0.05 8.11
N LEU A 87 -1.75 0.27 9.15
CA LEU A 87 -1.03 1.55 9.28
C LEU A 87 0.26 1.56 8.45
N CYS A 88 1.07 0.52 8.61
CA CYS A 88 2.33 0.37 7.88
C CYS A 88 2.63 -1.12 7.63
N ALA A 89 2.64 -1.53 6.36
CA ALA A 89 3.20 -2.81 5.96
C ALA A 89 4.72 -2.65 5.79
N THR A 90 5.50 -3.04 6.81
CA THR A 90 6.94 -2.71 6.92
C THR A 90 7.74 -2.95 5.66
N GLY A 91 7.63 -4.12 5.01
CA GLY A 91 8.36 -4.42 3.77
C GLY A 91 8.04 -3.43 2.64
N ARG A 92 6.74 -3.20 2.36
CA ARG A 92 6.29 -2.24 1.34
C ARG A 92 6.63 -0.81 1.70
N GLY A 93 6.52 -0.46 2.99
CA GLY A 93 6.87 0.86 3.52
C GLY A 93 8.36 1.17 3.35
N ILE A 94 9.24 0.20 3.61
CA ILE A 94 10.68 0.33 3.37
C ILE A 94 10.93 0.55 1.87
N CYS A 95 10.34 -0.25 0.99
CA CYS A 95 10.50 -0.03 -0.47
C CYS A 95 10.05 1.38 -0.89
N ALA A 96 8.93 1.88 -0.35
CA ALA A 96 8.46 3.23 -0.65
C ALA A 96 9.46 4.30 -0.19
N ILE A 97 10.05 4.13 1.00
CA ILE A 97 11.08 5.04 1.53
C ILE A 97 12.34 4.99 0.64
N LEU A 98 12.83 3.79 0.32
CA LEU A 98 14.04 3.62 -0.50
C LEU A 98 13.88 4.30 -1.87
N GLU A 99 12.74 4.14 -2.54
CA GLU A 99 12.57 4.74 -3.87
C GLU A 99 12.34 6.26 -3.82
N ASN A 100 11.63 6.78 -2.82
CA ASN A 100 11.29 8.21 -2.74
C ASN A 100 12.38 9.06 -2.09
N HIS A 101 13.25 8.47 -1.27
CA HIS A 101 14.31 9.18 -0.54
C HIS A 101 15.73 8.81 -1.01
N GLN A 102 15.88 8.07 -2.12
CA GLN A 102 17.19 7.87 -2.73
C GLN A 102 17.75 9.18 -3.30
N THR A 103 19.06 9.33 -3.22
CA THR A 103 19.81 10.44 -3.81
C THR A 103 21.10 9.92 -4.42
N GLU A 104 21.59 10.59 -5.46
CA GLU A 104 22.90 10.35 -6.08
C GLU A 104 24.01 11.19 -5.41
N GLU A 105 23.65 12.09 -4.50
CA GLU A 105 24.61 12.93 -3.78
C GLU A 105 25.56 12.10 -2.91
N ASN A 106 26.80 12.56 -2.79
CA ASN A 106 27.84 11.95 -1.93
C ASN A 106 28.10 10.45 -2.20
N GLY A 107 28.04 10.02 -3.45
CA GLY A 107 28.27 8.62 -3.84
C GLY A 107 27.03 7.73 -3.73
N GLY A 108 25.86 8.33 -3.50
CA GLY A 108 24.57 7.69 -3.51
C GLY A 108 24.16 7.12 -2.15
N GLY A 109 22.87 7.21 -1.85
CA GLY A 109 22.30 6.65 -0.63
C GLY A 109 20.83 6.97 -0.48
N VAL A 110 20.32 6.80 0.73
CA VAL A 110 18.93 7.08 1.09
C VAL A 110 18.89 8.05 2.26
N ILE A 111 18.19 9.16 2.07
CA ILE A 111 17.91 10.14 3.11
C ILE A 111 16.90 9.53 4.09
N VAL A 112 17.17 9.62 5.39
CA VAL A 112 16.26 9.14 6.42
C VAL A 112 15.17 10.20 6.63
N PRO A 113 13.87 9.84 6.48
CA PRO A 113 12.76 10.74 6.78
C PRO A 113 12.87 11.33 8.18
N GLU A 114 12.60 12.63 8.33
CA GLU A 114 12.81 13.36 9.59
C GLU A 114 12.11 12.70 10.79
N CYS A 115 10.88 12.22 10.59
CA CYS A 115 10.10 11.54 11.62
C CYS A 115 10.72 10.20 12.10
N LEU A 116 11.63 9.59 11.33
CA LEU A 116 12.30 8.34 11.68
C LEU A 116 13.65 8.54 12.37
N ARG A 117 14.29 9.71 12.22
CA ARG A 117 15.64 9.99 12.76
C ARG A 117 15.77 9.76 14.28
N PRO A 118 14.77 10.11 15.13
CA PRO A 118 14.84 9.82 16.57
C PRO A 118 14.92 8.33 16.89
N TYR A 119 14.32 7.48 16.04
CA TYR A 119 14.33 6.02 16.18
C TYR A 119 15.58 5.37 15.58
N MET A 120 16.39 6.12 14.83
CA MET A 120 17.61 5.65 14.18
C MET A 120 18.89 6.14 14.85
N GLY A 121 18.80 6.61 16.10
CA GLY A 121 19.95 7.16 16.83
C GLY A 121 20.48 8.46 16.23
N GLY A 122 19.60 9.27 15.63
CA GLY A 122 19.96 10.56 15.02
C GLY A 122 20.53 10.45 13.60
N LYS A 123 20.61 9.25 13.01
CA LYS A 123 21.06 9.07 11.62
C LYS A 123 20.08 9.75 10.65
N ASP A 124 20.61 10.57 9.76
CA ASP A 124 19.89 11.30 8.73
C ASP A 124 20.15 10.75 7.31
N PHE A 125 21.17 9.89 7.15
CA PHE A 125 21.59 9.36 5.85
C PHE A 125 22.06 7.90 5.93
N LEU A 126 21.71 7.11 4.90
CA LEU A 126 22.13 5.72 4.72
C LEU A 126 22.92 5.60 3.40
N PRO A 127 24.27 5.54 3.43
CA PRO A 127 25.07 5.46 2.21
C PRO A 127 24.96 4.10 1.53
N PHE A 128 25.08 4.07 0.20
CA PHE A 128 25.26 2.81 -0.52
C PHE A 128 26.64 2.21 -0.23
N VAL A 129 26.65 1.02 0.37
CA VAL A 129 27.89 0.31 0.72
C VAL A 129 28.36 -0.65 -0.38
N ARG A 130 27.49 -0.93 -1.36
CA ARG A 130 27.76 -1.82 -2.51
C ARG A 130 27.02 -1.27 -3.73
N GLY A 131 27.63 -1.42 -4.89
CA GLY A 131 26.99 -1.09 -6.16
C GLY A 131 25.79 -2.01 -6.46
N PRO A 132 25.04 -1.73 -7.54
CA PRO A 132 23.94 -2.55 -7.98
C PRO A 132 24.38 -4.01 -8.08
N MET A 133 23.61 -4.92 -7.48
CA MET A 133 23.85 -6.35 -7.68
C MET A 133 23.60 -6.63 -9.17
N GLU A 134 24.62 -7.08 -9.90
CA GLU A 134 24.44 -7.67 -11.22
C GLU A 134 23.45 -8.83 -11.06
N LEU A 135 22.20 -8.62 -11.48
CA LEU A 135 21.21 -9.68 -11.57
C LEU A 135 21.78 -10.69 -12.56
N SER A 136 22.39 -11.76 -12.06
CA SER A 136 22.81 -12.86 -12.93
C SER A 136 21.58 -13.31 -13.69
N LYS A 137 21.65 -13.30 -15.02
CA LYS A 137 20.63 -13.92 -15.87
C LYS A 137 20.57 -15.37 -15.45
N GLY A 138 19.63 -15.70 -14.57
CA GLY A 138 19.37 -17.07 -14.14
C GLY A 138 19.29 -17.96 -15.36
N GLU A 139 20.07 -19.03 -15.33
CA GLU A 139 20.05 -20.11 -16.31
C GLU A 139 18.61 -20.42 -16.70
N LYS A 140 18.33 -20.31 -18.00
CA LYS A 140 17.04 -20.70 -18.58
C LYS A 140 16.80 -22.17 -18.24
N GLY A 141 16.03 -22.41 -17.18
CA GLY A 141 15.38 -23.68 -16.93
C GLY A 141 14.60 -24.07 -18.18
N LYS A 142 14.99 -25.19 -18.79
CA LYS A 142 14.32 -25.81 -19.94
C LYS A 142 12.89 -26.20 -19.54
N GLY A 143 11.94 -25.29 -19.69
CA GLY A 143 10.50 -25.57 -19.66
C GLY A 143 9.88 -25.18 -20.99
N LYS A 144 9.67 -26.14 -21.89
CA LYS A 144 8.93 -25.93 -23.14
C LYS A 144 7.50 -25.48 -22.81
N VAL A 145 7.15 -24.23 -23.11
CA VAL A 145 5.74 -23.81 -23.25
C VAL A 145 5.47 -23.57 -24.74
N LYS A 146 4.50 -24.32 -25.27
CA LYS A 146 4.07 -24.33 -26.67
C LYS A 146 3.58 -22.94 -27.10
N LYS A 147 4.02 -22.49 -28.27
CA LYS A 147 3.46 -21.33 -28.99
C LYS A 147 1.98 -21.58 -29.31
N GLY A 148 1.10 -20.77 -28.74
CA GLY A 148 -0.24 -20.50 -29.29
C GLY A 148 -0.27 -19.07 -29.82
N LYS A 149 -0.43 -18.91 -31.14
CA LYS A 149 -0.67 -17.62 -31.82
C LYS A 149 -2.11 -17.18 -31.54
N VAL A 150 -2.35 -15.95 -31.06
CA VAL A 150 -3.46 -15.12 -31.55
C VAL A 150 -3.07 -13.63 -31.52
N ALA A 151 -3.10 -13.06 -32.73
CA ALA A 151 -3.28 -11.68 -33.19
C ALA A 151 -2.96 -10.47 -32.29
N GLN A 152 -2.12 -9.59 -32.86
CA GLN A 152 -2.12 -8.15 -32.63
C GLN A 152 -3.47 -7.51 -32.98
N LYS A 153 -3.95 -6.59 -32.13
CA LYS A 153 -4.64 -5.37 -32.59
C LYS A 153 -4.48 -4.23 -31.58
N ALA A 154 -3.99 -3.09 -32.11
CA ALA A 154 -4.04 -1.68 -31.67
C ALA A 154 -3.89 -1.35 -30.16
N LYS A 155 -2.82 -0.67 -29.72
CA LYS A 155 -2.64 0.80 -29.74
C LYS A 155 -3.86 1.58 -29.21
N GLU A 156 -3.81 1.86 -27.91
CA GLU A 156 -4.00 3.21 -27.36
C GLU A 156 -2.96 3.34 -26.24
N ALA A 157 -2.04 4.28 -26.40
CA ALA A 157 -1.04 4.58 -25.39
C ALA A 157 -1.73 5.46 -24.35
N ASP A 158 -2.12 4.86 -23.22
CA ASP A 158 -2.47 5.62 -22.04
C ASP A 158 -1.18 6.28 -21.53
N GLU A 159 -1.18 7.60 -21.48
CA GLU A 159 -0.04 8.41 -21.02
C GLU A 159 0.33 7.94 -19.59
N PRO A 160 1.61 7.71 -19.27
CA PRO A 160 1.98 7.31 -17.91
C PRO A 160 1.43 8.36 -16.92
N PRO A 161 0.83 7.94 -15.80
CA PRO A 161 0.18 8.85 -14.88
C PRO A 161 1.16 9.94 -14.45
N LYS A 162 0.77 11.20 -14.65
CA LYS A 162 1.63 12.37 -14.38
C LYS A 162 2.11 12.33 -12.92
N PRO A 163 3.40 12.57 -12.67
CA PRO A 163 3.93 12.63 -11.32
C PRO A 163 3.18 13.71 -10.52
N PRO A 164 2.96 13.50 -9.21
CA PRO A 164 2.32 14.51 -8.38
C PRO A 164 3.15 15.81 -8.40
N ALA A 165 2.46 16.95 -8.50
CA ALA A 165 3.11 18.26 -8.39
C ALA A 165 3.77 18.40 -7.01
N LYS A 166 5.01 18.90 -7.00
CA LYS A 166 5.79 19.18 -5.78
C LYS A 166 5.13 20.27 -4.94
#